data_AF-A0A6A4GB91-F1
#
_entry.id   AF-A0A6A4GB91-F1
#
_cell.length_a   1.000
_cell.length_b   1.000
_cell.length_c   1.000
_cell.angle_alpha   90.00
_cell.angle_beta   90.00
_cell.angle_gamma   90.00
#
_symmetry.space_group_name_H-M   'P 1'
#
loop_
_entity.id
_entity.type
_entity.pdbx_description
1 polymer ?
#
loop_
_entity_poly.entity_id
_entity_poly.type
_entity_poly.pdbx_seq_one_letter_code
_entity_poly.pdbx_strand_id
1 'polypeptide(L)'
;LSIEDLEGMSLLGTTVRETLRFYPAVLHLFRTAKEDDVLPLSAPITMTNGEILTEIKMPKGSRVALSIPAYNRLVNAFTLYLILLTNSYRNKIIFGEDAHMFNPYCWLEPEHVKKGRASLGPFANICLGWRFVIIELQAFTVELLSNFQFSAAPKTERIRRESAIFMVPTIEGEVENRAQLPLRVAFAPKGDE
;
A
#
# COMPACT_ATOMS: atom_id res chain seq x y z
N LEU A 1 23.17 -4.41 -15.18
CA LEU A 1 22.70 -4.79 -13.84
C LEU A 1 22.19 -6.22 -13.88
N SER A 2 22.71 -7.10 -13.02
CA SER A 2 22.13 -8.41 -12.75
C SER A 2 21.03 -8.32 -11.66
N ILE A 3 20.37 -9.45 -11.38
CA ILE A 3 19.39 -9.51 -10.27
C ILE A 3 20.12 -9.37 -8.93
N GLU A 4 21.31 -9.94 -8.79
CA GLU A 4 22.13 -9.84 -7.59
C GLU A 4 22.53 -8.39 -7.31
N ASP A 5 22.81 -7.60 -8.35
CA ASP A 5 23.07 -6.16 -8.20
C ASP A 5 21.84 -5.44 -7.62
N LEU A 6 20.64 -5.73 -8.14
CA LEU A 6 19.37 -5.12 -7.69
C LEU A 6 19.00 -5.53 -6.26
N GLU A 7 19.23 -6.80 -5.91
CA GLU A 7 19.00 -7.31 -4.56
C GLU A 7 20.02 -6.73 -3.56
N GLY A 8 21.24 -6.42 -4.01
CA GLY A 8 22.28 -5.76 -3.22
C GLY A 8 21.99 -4.28 -2.89
N MET A 9 21.15 -3.61 -3.66
CA MET A 9 20.76 -2.20 -3.43
C MET A 9 19.70 -2.09 -2.32
N SER A 10 20.13 -2.17 -1.07
CA SER A 10 19.25 -2.21 0.11
C SER A 10 18.24 -1.06 0.16
N LEU A 11 18.69 0.19 0.00
CA LEU A 11 17.80 1.37 0.03
C LEU A 11 16.76 1.37 -1.09
N LEU A 12 17.15 0.92 -2.29
CA LEU A 12 16.22 0.76 -3.41
C LEU A 12 15.17 -0.31 -3.08
N GLY A 13 15.63 -1.47 -2.60
CA GLY A 13 14.75 -2.57 -2.20
C GLY A 13 13.75 -2.15 -1.13
N THR A 14 14.18 -1.41 -0.10
CA THR A 14 13.27 -0.94 0.95
C THR A 14 12.35 0.18 0.47
N THR A 15 12.81 1.06 -0.42
CA THR A 15 11.97 2.11 -1.03
C THR A 15 10.86 1.51 -1.90
N VAL A 16 11.16 0.49 -2.70
CA VAL A 16 10.15 -0.23 -3.50
C VAL A 16 9.14 -0.93 -2.58
N ARG A 17 9.61 -1.59 -1.52
CA ARG A 17 8.72 -2.26 -0.55
C ARG A 17 7.79 -1.27 0.13
N GLU A 18 8.33 -0.15 0.56
CA GLU A 18 7.58 0.90 1.23
C GLU A 18 6.57 1.57 0.29
N THR A 19 6.94 1.75 -0.98
CA THR A 19 6.01 2.24 -2.02
C THR A 19 4.82 1.32 -2.18
N LEU A 20 5.05 0.00 -2.25
CA LEU A 20 3.95 -0.97 -2.37
C LEU A 20 3.10 -1.07 -1.10
N ARG A 21 3.68 -0.83 0.09
CA ARG A 21 2.92 -0.74 1.35
C ARG A 21 2.05 0.50 1.37
N PHE A 22 2.65 1.67 1.15
CA PHE A 22 2.00 2.96 1.40
C PHE A 22 1.12 3.41 0.22
N TYR A 23 1.46 3.04 -1.01
CA TYR A 23 0.74 3.35 -2.23
C TYR A 23 0.36 2.06 -2.98
N PRO A 24 -0.52 1.23 -2.43
CA PRO A 24 -0.88 -0.04 -3.04
C PRO A 24 -1.63 0.19 -4.36
N ALA A 25 -1.26 -0.55 -5.41
CA ALA A 25 -1.93 -0.51 -6.71
C ALA A 25 -3.37 -1.00 -6.63
N VAL A 26 -3.65 -1.99 -5.77
CA VAL A 26 -4.99 -2.53 -5.50
C VAL A 26 -5.50 -1.95 -4.18
N LEU A 27 -6.67 -1.32 -4.20
CA LEU A 27 -7.28 -0.75 -3.00
C LEU A 27 -8.03 -1.79 -2.16
N HIS A 28 -8.83 -2.61 -2.82
CA HIS A 28 -9.77 -3.51 -2.15
C HIS A 28 -9.63 -4.93 -2.67
N LEU A 29 -9.63 -5.89 -1.75
CA LEU A 29 -9.86 -7.30 -2.06
C LEU A 29 -11.27 -7.67 -1.61
N PHE A 30 -12.03 -8.32 -2.49
CA PHE A 30 -13.41 -8.71 -2.19
C PHE A 30 -13.49 -10.20 -1.85
N ARG A 31 -14.35 -10.54 -0.89
CA ARG A 31 -14.72 -11.92 -0.53
C ARG A 31 -16.23 -12.00 -0.37
N THR A 32 -16.78 -13.20 -0.57
CA THR A 32 -18.21 -13.48 -0.36
C THR A 32 -18.34 -14.71 0.51
N ALA A 33 -19.11 -14.61 1.60
CA ALA A 33 -19.41 -15.74 2.47
C ALA A 33 -20.19 -16.82 1.70
N LYS A 34 -19.69 -18.05 1.67
CA LYS A 34 -20.35 -19.16 0.97
C LYS A 34 -21.45 -19.83 1.80
N GLU A 35 -21.41 -19.63 3.11
CA GLU A 35 -22.34 -20.13 4.11
C GLU A 35 -22.44 -19.11 5.24
N ASP A 36 -23.37 -19.33 6.16
CA ASP A 36 -23.49 -18.52 7.37
C ASP A 36 -22.25 -18.79 8.24
N ASP A 37 -21.58 -17.71 8.64
CA ASP A 37 -20.34 -17.76 9.40
C ASP A 37 -20.32 -16.66 10.48
N VAL A 38 -19.32 -16.68 11.34
CA VAL A 38 -19.08 -15.67 12.37
C VAL A 38 -17.64 -15.18 12.24
N LEU A 39 -17.47 -13.89 11.98
CA LEU A 39 -16.16 -13.25 11.90
C LEU A 39 -15.75 -12.75 13.29
N PRO A 40 -14.77 -13.39 13.96
CA PRO A 40 -14.28 -12.92 15.25
C PRO A 40 -13.50 -11.61 15.10
N LEU A 41 -13.73 -10.69 16.03
CA LEU A 41 -12.97 -9.46 16.11
C LEU A 41 -11.66 -9.70 16.86
N SER A 42 -10.58 -9.11 16.39
CA SER A 42 -9.28 -9.19 17.08
C SER A 42 -9.19 -8.29 18.31
N ALA A 43 -10.09 -7.31 18.42
CA ALA A 43 -10.25 -6.46 19.58
C ALA A 43 -11.76 -6.17 19.75
N PRO A 44 -12.29 -6.19 20.97
CA PRO A 44 -13.69 -5.84 21.22
C PRO A 44 -14.00 -4.39 20.84
N ILE A 45 -15.26 -4.13 20.47
CA ILE A 45 -15.73 -2.80 20.06
C ILE A 45 -16.90 -2.40 20.94
N THR A 46 -16.82 -1.22 21.54
CA THR A 46 -17.94 -0.65 22.29
C THR A 46 -18.87 0.09 21.33
N MET A 47 -20.09 -0.40 21.24
CA MET A 47 -21.15 0.16 20.42
C MET A 47 -21.72 1.44 21.08
N THR A 48 -22.47 2.25 20.32
CA THR A 48 -23.06 3.50 20.83
C THR A 48 -24.08 3.28 21.95
N ASN A 49 -24.64 2.07 22.06
CA ASN A 49 -25.54 1.63 23.12
C ASN A 49 -24.79 1.09 24.36
N GLY A 50 -23.45 1.11 24.37
CA GLY A 50 -22.61 0.57 25.44
C GLY A 50 -22.35 -0.94 25.35
N GLU A 51 -22.94 -1.65 24.40
CA GLU A 51 -22.73 -3.08 24.19
C GLU A 51 -21.32 -3.36 23.66
N ILE A 52 -20.71 -4.46 24.11
CA ILE A 52 -19.40 -4.89 23.65
C ILE A 52 -19.57 -5.95 22.57
N LEU A 53 -19.16 -5.63 21.36
CA LEU A 53 -19.14 -6.54 20.22
C LEU A 53 -17.78 -7.22 20.14
N THR A 54 -17.76 -8.56 20.10
CA THR A 54 -16.54 -9.36 19.92
C THR A 54 -16.52 -10.16 18.63
N GLU A 55 -17.65 -10.21 17.91
CA GLU A 55 -17.82 -10.98 16.69
C GLU A 55 -18.89 -10.35 15.79
N ILE A 56 -18.81 -10.63 14.49
CA ILE A 56 -19.79 -10.18 13.50
C ILE A 56 -20.41 -11.41 12.84
N LYS A 57 -21.74 -11.51 12.89
CA LYS A 57 -22.46 -12.54 12.12
C LYS A 57 -22.35 -12.23 10.63
N MET A 58 -21.98 -13.25 9.86
CA MET A 58 -21.74 -13.18 8.42
C MET A 58 -22.68 -14.15 7.69
N PRO A 59 -23.92 -13.75 7.41
CA PRO A 59 -24.83 -14.59 6.63
C PRO A 59 -24.27 -14.95 5.24
N LYS A 60 -24.67 -16.09 4.70
CA LYS A 60 -24.36 -16.53 3.34
C LYS A 60 -24.67 -15.43 2.33
N GLY A 61 -23.73 -15.20 1.41
CA GLY A 61 -23.83 -14.16 0.40
C GLY A 61 -23.34 -12.78 0.86
N SER A 62 -23.00 -12.60 2.14
CA SER A 62 -22.39 -11.38 2.64
C SER A 62 -21.08 -11.08 1.91
N ARG A 63 -20.93 -9.85 1.43
CA ARG A 63 -19.72 -9.38 0.74
C ARG A 63 -18.83 -8.61 1.70
N VAL A 64 -17.56 -8.97 1.75
CA VAL A 64 -16.53 -8.31 2.55
C VAL A 64 -15.57 -7.60 1.62
N ALA A 65 -15.35 -6.31 1.85
CA ALA A 65 -14.33 -5.51 1.19
C ALA A 65 -13.16 -5.29 2.15
N LEU A 66 -12.00 -5.84 1.82
CA LEU A 66 -10.77 -5.69 2.58
C LEU A 66 -9.98 -4.52 2.02
N SER A 67 -9.90 -3.42 2.77
CA SER A 67 -9.13 -2.25 2.35
C SER A 67 -7.64 -2.44 2.67
N ILE A 68 -6.83 -2.63 1.62
CA ILE A 68 -5.36 -2.71 1.70
C ILE A 68 -4.74 -1.42 2.25
N PRO A 69 -5.07 -0.21 1.76
CA PRO A 69 -4.47 1.01 2.30
C PRO A 69 -4.86 1.26 3.75
N ALA A 70 -6.06 0.84 4.17
CA ALA A 70 -6.47 0.89 5.56
C ALA A 70 -5.60 -0.02 6.43
N TYR A 71 -5.45 -1.28 6.00
CA TYR A 71 -4.59 -2.25 6.67
C TYR A 71 -3.12 -1.78 6.74
N ASN A 72 -2.62 -1.14 5.69
CA ASN A 72 -1.22 -0.72 5.58
C ASN A 72 -0.91 0.60 6.32
N ARG A 73 -1.87 1.53 6.45
CA ARG A 73 -1.59 2.91 6.95
C ARG A 73 -2.48 3.42 8.08
N LEU A 74 -3.71 2.92 8.21
CA LEU A 74 -4.68 3.58 9.08
C LEU A 74 -4.43 3.24 10.55
N VAL A 75 -4.19 4.30 11.31
CA VAL A 75 -3.87 4.28 12.73
C VAL A 75 -5.11 4.49 13.61
N ASN A 76 -6.22 5.06 13.09
CA ASN A 76 -7.40 5.40 13.88
C ASN A 76 -8.72 4.94 13.23
N ALA A 77 -9.44 4.06 13.92
CA ALA A 77 -10.80 3.64 13.61
C ALA A 77 -11.81 4.70 14.06
N PHE A 78 -12.03 5.71 13.24
CA PHE A 78 -13.30 6.43 13.25
C PHE A 78 -13.56 6.88 11.81
N THR A 79 -14.75 6.54 11.30
CA THR A 79 -15.23 6.76 9.93
C THR A 79 -14.91 5.66 8.91
N LEU A 80 -15.66 4.55 9.00
CA LEU A 80 -16.55 4.02 7.95
C LEU A 80 -17.06 2.63 8.37
N TYR A 81 -18.37 2.54 8.60
CA TYR A 81 -19.09 1.57 9.45
C TYR A 81 -19.11 0.10 8.97
N LEU A 82 -18.37 -0.28 7.93
CA LEU A 82 -18.30 -1.67 7.45
C LEU A 82 -16.89 -2.14 7.05
N ILE A 83 -15.85 -1.30 7.19
CA ILE A 83 -14.49 -1.60 6.68
C ILE A 83 -13.43 -1.74 7.81
N LEU A 84 -13.77 -1.44 9.06
CA LEU A 84 -12.76 -1.03 10.06
C LEU A 84 -12.60 -1.87 11.34
N LEU A 85 -13.35 -2.95 11.53
CA LEU A 85 -13.57 -3.46 12.88
C LEU A 85 -12.37 -4.23 13.53
N THR A 86 -11.18 -4.29 12.92
CA THR A 86 -10.01 -4.94 13.54
C THR A 86 -8.64 -4.30 13.24
N ASN A 87 -8.58 -3.28 12.37
CA ASN A 87 -7.31 -2.92 11.73
C ASN A 87 -6.48 -1.86 12.46
N SER A 88 -7.11 -1.00 13.28
CA SER A 88 -6.44 0.16 13.88
C SER A 88 -5.29 -0.21 14.81
N TYR A 89 -5.48 -1.20 15.67
CA TYR A 89 -4.42 -1.66 16.59
C TYR A 89 -3.41 -2.58 15.89
N ARG A 90 -3.85 -3.39 14.92
CA ARG A 90 -2.95 -4.31 14.20
C ARG A 90 -1.95 -3.59 13.31
N ASN A 91 -2.33 -2.46 12.72
CA ASN A 91 -1.44 -1.69 11.86
C ASN A 91 -0.15 -1.26 12.60
N LYS A 92 -0.29 -0.63 13.78
CA LYS A 92 0.85 -0.28 14.64
C LYS A 92 1.65 -1.49 15.13
N ILE A 93 0.94 -2.58 15.45
CA ILE A 93 1.57 -3.82 15.86
C ILE A 93 2.47 -4.39 14.75
N ILE A 94 2.13 -4.17 13.48
CA ILE A 94 2.82 -4.75 12.34
C ILE A 94 3.88 -3.80 11.77
N PHE A 95 3.54 -2.52 11.63
CA PHE A 95 4.34 -1.53 10.89
C PHE A 95 4.91 -0.40 11.76
N GLY A 96 4.67 -0.39 13.08
CA GLY A 96 5.17 0.64 13.98
C GLY A 96 4.20 1.82 14.17
N GLU A 97 4.55 2.74 15.08
CA GLU A 97 3.73 3.92 15.41
C GLU A 97 3.65 4.92 14.24
N ASP A 98 4.67 4.96 13.40
CA ASP A 98 4.80 5.78 12.19
C ASP A 98 4.22 5.12 10.94
N ALA A 99 3.41 4.07 11.06
CA ALA A 99 2.81 3.37 9.92
C ALA A 99 1.97 4.27 8.98
N HIS A 100 1.54 5.43 9.47
CA HIS A 100 0.83 6.47 8.71
C HIS A 100 1.78 7.39 7.90
N MET A 101 3.09 7.25 8.07
CA MET A 101 4.15 7.93 7.34
C MET A 101 4.75 7.00 6.27
N PHE A 102 5.32 7.60 5.23
CA PHE A 102 6.16 6.91 4.27
C PHE A 102 7.61 6.94 4.76
N ASN A 103 8.15 5.78 5.14
CA ASN A 103 9.49 5.66 5.70
C ASN A 103 10.17 4.38 5.20
N PRO A 104 11.00 4.43 4.14
CA PRO A 104 11.73 3.27 3.64
C PRO A 104 12.71 2.66 4.65
N TYR A 105 13.18 3.43 5.64
CA TYR A 105 14.16 2.97 6.61
C TYR A 105 13.56 2.02 7.65
N CYS A 106 12.22 2.02 7.82
CA CYS A 106 11.52 1.08 8.72
C CYS A 106 11.81 -0.39 8.40
N TRP A 107 12.19 -0.70 7.15
CA TRP A 107 12.53 -2.05 6.71
C TRP A 107 13.98 -2.46 7.00
N LEU A 108 14.85 -1.48 7.27
CA LEU A 108 16.26 -1.68 7.64
C LEU A 108 16.43 -1.82 9.16
N GLU A 109 15.54 -1.20 9.93
CA GLU A 109 15.55 -1.25 11.38
C GLU A 109 15.08 -2.62 11.90
N PRO A 110 15.89 -3.32 12.72
CA PRO A 110 15.44 -4.53 13.40
C PRO A 110 14.19 -4.25 14.24
N GLU A 111 13.23 -5.19 14.25
CA GLU A 111 11.99 -5.14 15.04
C GLU A 111 10.97 -4.03 14.72
N HIS A 112 11.29 -3.09 13.83
CA HIS A 112 10.36 -2.02 13.45
C HIS A 112 9.13 -2.60 12.72
N VAL A 113 9.37 -3.32 11.61
CA VAL A 113 8.32 -4.08 10.94
C VAL A 113 8.31 -5.53 11.44
N LYS A 114 7.25 -5.94 12.13
CA LYS A 114 7.13 -7.29 12.71
C LYS A 114 6.88 -8.33 11.61
N LYS A 115 7.96 -8.98 11.16
CA LYS A 115 7.95 -10.02 10.11
C LYS A 115 6.98 -11.15 10.45
N GLY A 116 6.30 -11.68 9.43
CA GLY A 116 5.37 -12.82 9.56
C GLY A 116 3.96 -12.48 10.06
N ARG A 117 3.67 -11.21 10.36
CA ARG A 117 2.32 -10.77 10.80
C ARG A 117 1.51 -10.04 9.72
N ALA A 118 2.11 -9.79 8.55
CA ALA A 118 1.41 -9.17 7.43
C ALA A 118 0.49 -10.19 6.73
N SER A 119 -0.83 -9.99 6.80
CA SER A 119 -1.86 -10.86 6.22
C SER A 119 -2.49 -10.32 4.94
N LEU A 120 -2.12 -9.12 4.49
CA LEU A 120 -2.59 -8.51 3.25
C LEU A 120 -1.44 -7.86 2.45
N GLY A 121 -1.62 -7.78 1.14
CA GLY A 121 -0.67 -7.17 0.20
C GLY A 121 0.37 -8.14 -0.37
N PRO A 122 1.33 -7.63 -1.17
CA PRO A 122 2.34 -8.47 -1.85
C PRO A 122 3.24 -9.23 -0.87
N PHE A 123 3.35 -8.76 0.37
CA PHE A 123 4.18 -9.36 1.42
C PHE A 123 3.47 -10.43 2.26
N ALA A 124 2.19 -10.69 1.99
CA ALA A 124 1.40 -11.76 2.61
C ALA A 124 1.37 -13.05 1.78
N ASN A 125 2.24 -13.19 0.76
CA ASN A 125 2.28 -14.30 -0.20
C ASN A 125 0.98 -14.54 -0.99
N ILE A 126 0.09 -13.56 -1.06
CA ILE A 126 -1.18 -13.67 -1.80
C ILE A 126 -0.97 -13.45 -3.31
N CYS A 127 0.09 -12.73 -3.70
CA CYS A 127 0.40 -12.43 -5.09
C CYS A 127 1.56 -13.29 -5.59
N LEU A 128 1.31 -14.26 -6.48
CA LEU A 128 2.37 -15.13 -7.04
C LEU A 128 3.47 -14.34 -7.77
N GLY A 129 3.11 -13.20 -8.39
CA GLY A 129 4.04 -12.36 -9.15
C GLY A 129 4.84 -11.35 -8.31
N TRP A 130 4.78 -11.41 -6.98
CA TRP A 130 5.38 -10.36 -6.13
C TRP A 130 6.89 -10.19 -6.36
N ARG A 131 7.64 -11.28 -6.55
CA ARG A 131 9.09 -11.22 -6.82
C ARG A 131 9.39 -10.56 -8.15
N PHE A 132 8.61 -10.91 -9.18
CA PHE A 132 8.74 -10.34 -10.51
C PHE A 132 8.53 -8.83 -10.49
N VAL A 133 7.44 -8.37 -9.84
CA VAL A 133 7.12 -6.95 -9.73
C VAL A 133 8.20 -6.17 -8.97
N ILE A 134 8.76 -6.74 -7.89
CA ILE A 134 9.84 -6.06 -7.16
C ILE A 134 11.06 -5.87 -8.05
N ILE A 135 11.51 -6.93 -8.75
CA ILE A 135 12.69 -6.86 -9.62
C ILE A 135 12.45 -5.87 -10.76
N GLU A 136 11.29 -5.90 -11.41
CA GLU A 136 10.95 -4.92 -12.46
C GLU A 136 10.99 -3.49 -11.93
N LEU A 137 10.33 -3.20 -10.80
CA LEU A 137 10.32 -1.85 -10.23
C LEU A 137 11.72 -1.38 -9.87
N GLN A 138 12.56 -2.26 -9.32
CA GLN A 138 13.96 -1.93 -9.04
C GLN A 138 14.72 -1.63 -10.33
N ALA A 139 14.63 -2.51 -11.34
CA ALA A 139 15.31 -2.33 -12.62
C ALA A 139 14.90 -1.02 -13.33
N PHE A 140 13.59 -0.77 -13.43
CA PHE A 140 13.06 0.48 -14.00
C PHE A 140 13.52 1.71 -13.22
N THR A 141 13.51 1.64 -11.88
CA THR A 141 13.93 2.78 -11.05
C THR A 141 15.41 3.10 -11.26
N VAL A 142 16.28 2.08 -11.31
CA VAL A 142 17.71 2.28 -11.59
C VAL A 142 17.89 2.90 -12.98
N GLU A 143 17.29 2.31 -14.01
CA GLU A 143 17.44 2.81 -15.38
C GLU A 143 16.96 4.27 -15.52
N LEU A 144 15.80 4.59 -14.93
CA LEU A 144 15.24 5.93 -14.99
C LEU A 144 16.08 6.95 -14.24
N LEU A 145 16.52 6.64 -13.01
CA LEU A 145 17.29 7.59 -12.19
C LEU A 145 18.76 7.72 -12.62
N SER A 146 19.33 6.69 -13.25
CA SER A 146 20.69 6.75 -13.79
C SER A 146 20.78 7.62 -15.05
N ASN A 147 19.71 7.70 -15.84
CA ASN A 147 19.72 8.42 -17.11
C ASN A 147 18.96 9.74 -17.09
N PHE A 148 17.99 9.91 -16.18
CA PHE A 148 17.09 11.04 -16.17
C PHE A 148 16.95 11.68 -14.79
N GLN A 149 16.80 13.00 -14.81
CA GLN A 149 16.34 13.79 -13.67
C GLN A 149 14.88 14.17 -13.87
N PHE A 150 14.07 13.94 -12.84
CA PHE A 150 12.65 14.28 -12.82
C PHE A 150 12.40 15.51 -11.94
N SER A 151 11.56 16.42 -12.40
CA SER A 151 11.09 17.56 -11.60
C SER A 151 9.61 17.84 -11.85
N ALA A 152 8.99 18.62 -10.96
CA ALA A 152 7.58 18.97 -11.07
C ALA A 152 7.30 19.78 -12.35
N ALA A 153 6.30 19.35 -13.10
CA ALA A 153 5.68 20.12 -14.16
C ALA A 153 4.58 21.04 -13.56
N PRO A 154 4.12 22.09 -14.28
CA PRO A 154 3.06 22.98 -13.77
C PRO A 154 1.77 22.25 -13.33
N LYS A 155 1.47 21.09 -13.90
CA LYS A 155 0.29 20.28 -13.55
C LYS A 155 0.53 19.30 -12.39
N THR A 156 1.77 19.12 -11.91
CA THR A 156 2.10 18.11 -10.90
C THR A 156 1.38 18.36 -9.56
N GLU A 157 1.11 19.61 -9.19
CA GLU A 157 0.38 19.96 -7.97
C GLU A 157 -1.08 19.50 -7.97
N ARG A 158 -1.66 19.29 -9.16
CA ARG A 158 -3.05 18.84 -9.35
C ARG A 158 -3.14 17.32 -9.52
N ILE A 159 -2.05 16.58 -9.31
CA ILE A 159 -2.10 15.12 -9.40
C ILE A 159 -2.99 14.58 -8.28
N ARG A 160 -3.97 13.77 -8.69
CA ARG A 160 -4.85 13.01 -7.83
C ARG A 160 -4.62 11.53 -8.07
N ARG A 161 -4.90 10.74 -7.05
CA ARG A 161 -4.91 9.29 -7.17
C ARG A 161 -6.34 8.86 -7.44
N GLU A 162 -6.57 8.30 -8.62
CA GLU A 162 -7.89 7.88 -9.06
C GLU A 162 -8.02 6.35 -9.00
N SER A 163 -9.18 5.86 -8.57
CA SER A 163 -9.44 4.43 -8.54
C SER A 163 -10.07 3.99 -9.86
N ALA A 164 -9.27 3.40 -10.74
CA ALA A 164 -9.69 2.91 -12.05
C ALA A 164 -9.33 1.42 -12.20
N ILE A 165 -9.93 0.56 -11.37
CA ILE A 165 -9.54 -0.85 -11.12
C ILE A 165 -8.21 -0.95 -10.35
N PHE A 166 -7.20 -0.23 -10.80
CA PHE A 166 -5.95 0.03 -10.09
C PHE A 166 -5.84 1.52 -9.77
N MET A 167 -4.91 1.86 -8.88
CA MET A 167 -4.57 3.25 -8.59
C MET A 167 -3.77 3.83 -9.75
N VAL A 168 -4.31 4.87 -10.38
CA VAL A 168 -3.65 5.62 -11.45
C VAL A 168 -3.55 7.09 -11.08
N PRO A 169 -2.49 7.79 -11.54
CA PRO A 169 -2.43 9.24 -11.39
C PRO A 169 -3.34 9.89 -12.42
N THR A 170 -4.12 10.89 -12.01
CA THR A 170 -4.92 11.76 -12.90
C THR A 170 -4.65 13.22 -12.54
N ILE A 171 -5.03 14.15 -13.41
CA ILE A 171 -5.01 15.57 -13.11
C ILE A 171 -6.41 16.01 -12.71
N GLU A 172 -6.53 16.72 -11.59
CA GLU A 172 -7.78 17.30 -11.12
C GLU A 172 -8.46 18.12 -12.22
N GLY A 173 -9.71 17.83 -12.56
CA GLY A 173 -10.44 18.53 -13.62
C GLY A 173 -10.04 18.14 -15.04
N GLU A 174 -9.25 17.08 -15.23
CA GLU A 174 -8.89 16.52 -16.54
C GLU A 174 -9.04 14.98 -16.55
N VAL A 175 -10.08 14.46 -15.89
CA VAL A 175 -10.29 13.01 -15.71
C VAL A 175 -10.57 12.31 -17.03
N GLU A 176 -11.24 13.00 -17.96
CA GLU A 176 -11.51 12.57 -19.33
C GLU A 176 -10.23 12.31 -20.15
N ASN A 177 -9.13 12.98 -19.80
CA ASN A 177 -7.81 12.76 -20.39
C ASN A 177 -7.10 11.52 -19.83
N ARG A 178 -7.77 10.73 -18.97
CA ARG A 178 -7.32 9.46 -18.41
C ARG A 178 -6.06 9.63 -17.54
N ALA A 179 -5.32 8.53 -17.37
CA ALA A 179 -4.14 8.48 -16.50
C ALA A 179 -3.02 9.38 -17.04
N GLN A 180 -2.53 10.27 -16.18
CA GLN A 180 -1.54 11.28 -16.51
C GLN A 180 -0.60 11.52 -15.33
N LEU A 181 0.71 11.50 -15.60
CA LEU A 181 1.74 11.89 -14.64
C LEU A 181 2.72 12.85 -15.32
N PRO A 182 2.34 14.12 -15.53
CA PRO A 182 3.20 15.08 -16.18
C PRO A 182 4.39 15.40 -15.28
N LEU A 183 5.59 15.14 -15.80
CA LEU A 183 6.87 15.42 -15.17
C LEU A 183 7.75 16.17 -16.17
N ARG A 184 8.58 17.09 -15.66
CA ARG A 184 9.71 17.59 -16.44
C ARG A 184 10.82 16.55 -16.36
N VAL A 185 11.35 16.17 -17.51
CA VAL A 185 12.40 15.17 -17.64
C VAL A 185 13.59 15.82 -18.33
N ALA A 186 14.77 15.70 -17.73
CA ALA A 186 16.04 16.09 -18.32
C ALA A 186 16.99 14.89 -18.24
N PHE A 187 18.06 14.88 -19.05
CA PHE A 187 19.13 13.90 -18.83
C PHE A 187 19.79 14.17 -17.48
N ALA A 188 20.03 13.09 -16.72
CA ALA A 188 20.82 13.18 -15.51
C ALA A 188 22.23 13.66 -15.88
N PRO A 189 22.83 14.58 -15.10
CA PRO A 189 24.24 14.92 -15.28
C PRO A 189 25.05 13.65 -15.07
N LYS A 190 25.78 13.22 -16.10
CA LYS A 190 26.80 12.19 -15.92
C LYS A 190 27.91 12.85 -15.11
N GLY A 191 28.29 12.24 -13.98
CA GLY A 191 29.46 12.71 -13.25
C GLY A 191 30.64 12.78 -14.20
N ASP A 192 31.49 13.80 -14.05
CA ASP A 192 32.78 13.84 -14.75
C ASP A 192 33.53 12.57 -14.32
N GLU A 193 33.82 11.68 -15.28
CA GLU A 193 34.68 10.51 -15.07
C GLU A 193 36.11 10.93 -14.69
#